data_AF-A0A0H2SSM7-F1
#
_entry.id   AF-A0A0H2SSM7-F1
#
_cell.length_a   1.000
_cell.length_b   1.000
_cell.length_c   1.000
_cell.angle_alpha   90.00
_cell.angle_beta   90.00
_cell.angle_gamma   90.00
#
_symmetry.space_group_name_H-M   'P 1'
#
loop_
_entity.id
_entity.type
_entity.pdbx_description
1 polymer ?
#
loop_
_entity_poly.entity_id
_entity_poly.type
_entity_poly.pdbx_seq_one_letter_code
_entity_poly.pdbx_strand_id
1 'polypeptide(L)'
;MQLTRLSGWEKGSMMRARLTVQHAHRYFTQALKLCDDLHGGPPEPLAQSEAPIPAEGQVRRGMGKLDLSVKFPKTGNGMFGRFGSTMKVLDYQNTVRLASMAQACLNECLRVLEPYAESIPEGQLEEDFKSLKKNGVLQMAQVYNLVFGGRIVNSGVEQAIERTLRQQETAFASLTRLAVWVQKRVPESEEAERAGLQRRETGRKEVAEVWKANDPLLAR
;
A
#
# COMPACT_ATOMS: atom_id res chain seq x y z
N MET A 1 -14.92 -21.77 21.24
CA MET A 1 -14.80 -20.29 21.31
C MET A 1 -13.55 -19.93 22.10
N GLN A 2 -12.42 -19.81 21.41
CA GLN A 2 -11.16 -19.33 22.00
C GLN A 2 -11.15 -17.81 21.90
N LEU A 3 -11.63 -17.12 22.95
CA LEU A 3 -11.37 -15.69 23.14
C LEU A 3 -9.91 -15.55 23.55
N THR A 4 -9.03 -15.59 22.55
CA THR A 4 -7.59 -15.41 22.70
C THR A 4 -7.31 -14.04 23.31
N ARG A 5 -6.36 -14.04 24.24
CA ARG A 5 -5.78 -12.88 24.89
C ARG A 5 -5.22 -11.92 23.84
N LEU A 6 -6.05 -11.02 23.33
CA LEU A 6 -5.63 -9.84 22.58
C LEU A 6 -4.93 -8.91 23.58
N SER A 7 -3.64 -9.18 23.82
CA SER A 7 -2.80 -8.48 24.79
C SER A 7 -2.42 -7.10 24.24
N GLY A 8 -2.13 -6.11 25.09
CA GLY A 8 -1.84 -4.72 24.70
C GLY A 8 -0.68 -4.48 23.69
N TRP A 9 -0.03 -5.54 23.21
CA TRP A 9 0.90 -5.51 22.07
C TRP A 9 0.19 -5.23 20.72
N GLU A 10 -1.13 -5.39 20.65
CA GLU A 10 -1.86 -5.30 19.39
C GLU A 10 -2.08 -3.87 18.88
N LYS A 11 -2.27 -2.89 19.77
CA LYS A 11 -2.48 -1.49 19.34
C LYS A 11 -1.25 -0.88 18.69
N GLY A 12 -0.07 -1.11 19.29
CA GLY A 12 1.20 -0.66 18.71
C GLY A 12 1.42 -1.26 17.34
N SER A 13 0.97 -2.50 17.14
CA SER A 13 1.05 -3.21 15.86
C SER A 13 0.06 -2.63 14.85
N MET A 14 -1.24 -2.53 15.15
CA MET A 14 -2.23 -2.05 14.16
C MET A 14 -2.08 -0.59 13.79
N MET A 15 -1.72 0.29 14.74
CA MET A 15 -1.42 1.68 14.42
C MET A 15 -0.19 1.80 13.51
N ARG A 16 0.84 0.97 13.75
CA ARG A 16 2.03 0.90 12.90
C ARG A 16 1.68 0.38 11.51
N ALA A 17 0.89 -0.68 11.40
CA ALA A 17 0.38 -1.20 10.13
C ALA A 17 -0.36 -0.09 9.36
N ARG A 18 -1.25 0.66 10.03
CA ARG A 18 -1.98 1.80 9.44
C ARG A 18 -1.05 2.86 8.87
N LEU A 19 -0.06 3.29 9.64
CA LEU A 19 0.89 4.30 9.17
C LEU A 19 1.71 3.77 7.99
N THR A 20 2.19 2.53 8.06
CA THR A 20 3.02 1.93 7.01
C THR A 20 2.24 1.71 5.71
N VAL A 21 0.99 1.27 5.76
CA VAL A 21 0.17 1.09 4.56
C VAL A 21 -0.22 2.44 3.94
N GLN A 22 -0.47 3.47 4.75
CA GLN A 22 -0.71 4.84 4.27
C GLN A 22 0.53 5.42 3.58
N HIS A 23 1.73 5.22 4.15
CA HIS A 23 2.98 5.64 3.53
C HIS A 23 3.26 4.88 2.24
N ALA A 24 3.06 3.55 2.23
CA ALA A 24 3.19 2.73 1.03
C ALA A 24 2.27 3.26 -0.09
N HIS A 25 1.00 3.51 0.22
CA HIS A 25 0.02 4.03 -0.73
C HIS A 25 0.40 5.42 -1.25
N ARG A 26 0.86 6.32 -0.37
CA ARG A 26 1.30 7.67 -0.74
C ARG A 26 2.49 7.63 -1.69
N TYR A 27 3.55 6.90 -1.35
CA TYR A 27 4.75 6.82 -2.19
C TYR A 27 4.45 6.16 -3.53
N PHE A 28 3.63 5.10 -3.54
CA PHE A 28 3.26 4.43 -4.77
C PHE A 28 2.38 5.31 -5.67
N THR A 29 1.45 6.08 -5.09
CA THR A 29 0.67 7.08 -5.82
C THR A 29 1.57 8.17 -6.42
N GLN A 30 2.59 8.62 -5.69
CA GLN A 30 3.54 9.62 -6.21
C GLN A 30 4.40 9.05 -7.35
N ALA A 31 4.86 7.80 -7.23
CA ALA A 31 5.58 7.12 -8.30
C ALA A 31 4.73 6.99 -9.57
N LEU A 32 3.45 6.60 -9.43
CA LEU A 32 2.49 6.55 -10.54
C LEU A 32 2.34 7.90 -11.23
N LYS A 33 2.12 8.97 -10.48
CA LYS A 33 1.98 10.33 -11.04
C LYS A 33 3.22 10.77 -11.83
N LEU A 34 4.41 10.58 -11.28
CA LEU A 34 5.65 10.90 -12.00
C LEU A 34 5.80 10.07 -13.27
N CYS A 35 5.38 8.80 -13.25
CA CYS A 35 5.35 8.00 -14.46
C CYS A 35 4.37 8.56 -15.50
N ASP A 36 3.15 8.92 -15.11
CA ASP A 36 2.16 9.48 -16.02
C ASP A 36 2.68 10.80 -16.66
N ASP A 37 3.29 11.66 -15.84
CA ASP A 37 3.91 12.92 -16.29
C ASP A 37 5.03 12.69 -17.32
N LEU A 38 5.83 11.62 -17.15
CA LEU A 38 6.94 11.28 -18.04
C LEU A 38 6.48 10.78 -19.43
N HIS A 39 5.30 10.17 -19.52
CA HIS A 39 4.77 9.66 -20.78
C HIS A 39 3.96 10.71 -21.55
N GLY A 40 3.78 11.92 -21.00
CA GLY A 40 3.24 13.08 -21.72
C GLY A 40 1.74 13.03 -22.01
N GLY A 41 0.97 12.23 -21.27
CA GLY A 41 -0.49 12.21 -21.38
C GLY A 41 -1.12 13.32 -20.52
N PRO A 42 -1.88 14.29 -21.08
CA PRO A 42 -2.80 15.07 -20.26
C PRO A 42 -3.85 14.10 -19.67
N PRO A 43 -4.32 14.30 -18.42
CA PRO A 43 -5.49 13.59 -17.96
C PRO A 43 -6.65 13.99 -18.87
N GLU A 44 -7.14 13.05 -19.68
CA GLU A 44 -8.35 13.28 -20.48
C GLU A 44 -9.47 13.68 -19.51
N PRO A 45 -10.10 14.87 -19.65
CA PRO A 45 -11.23 15.23 -18.83
C PRO A 45 -12.37 14.28 -19.16
N LEU A 46 -12.85 13.56 -18.14
CA LEU A 46 -13.97 12.64 -18.23
C LEU A 46 -15.15 13.34 -18.91
N ALA A 47 -15.50 12.92 -20.12
CA ALA A 47 -16.79 13.22 -20.71
C ALA A 47 -17.86 12.76 -19.70
N GLN A 48 -18.66 13.71 -19.24
CA GLN A 48 -19.80 13.48 -18.35
C GLN A 48 -20.81 12.61 -19.11
N SER A 49 -20.70 11.29 -18.93
CA SER A 49 -21.75 10.35 -19.27
C SER A 49 -22.79 10.42 -18.16
N GLU A 50 -23.86 11.16 -18.42
CA GLU A 50 -25.09 11.10 -17.64
C GLU A 50 -25.69 9.68 -17.77
N ALA A 51 -25.30 8.80 -16.85
CA ALA A 51 -26.01 7.55 -16.59
C ALA A 51 -26.29 7.44 -15.08
N PRO A 52 -27.45 6.91 -14.68
CA PRO A 52 -27.91 6.98 -13.30
C PRO A 52 -27.05 6.12 -12.37
N ILE A 53 -26.76 6.68 -11.20
CA ILE A 53 -25.96 6.10 -10.11
C ILE A 53 -26.69 4.89 -9.51
N PRO A 54 -26.08 3.68 -9.46
CA PRO A 54 -26.39 2.71 -8.41
C PRO A 54 -25.58 3.05 -7.16
N ALA A 55 -26.28 3.14 -6.03
CA ALA A 55 -25.66 3.35 -4.73
C ALA A 55 -24.72 2.19 -4.36
N GLU A 56 -23.68 2.55 -3.60
CA GLU A 56 -22.69 1.69 -2.92
C GLU A 56 -21.47 1.22 -3.75
N GLY A 57 -20.32 1.83 -3.44
CA GLY A 57 -19.08 1.06 -3.30
C GLY A 57 -18.06 1.03 -4.46
N GLN A 58 -18.10 1.93 -5.44
CA GLN A 58 -17.07 1.97 -6.49
C GLN A 58 -16.02 3.07 -6.27
N VAL A 59 -14.84 2.70 -5.77
CA VAL A 59 -13.60 3.46 -6.00
C VAL A 59 -13.13 3.17 -7.43
N ARG A 60 -13.78 3.75 -8.44
CA ARG A 60 -13.25 3.82 -9.80
C ARG A 60 -12.33 5.02 -9.89
N ARG A 61 -11.04 4.85 -9.57
CA ARG A 61 -10.01 5.62 -10.29
C ARG A 61 -9.82 4.93 -11.62
N GLY A 62 -10.51 5.42 -12.64
CA GLY A 62 -10.06 5.19 -14.00
C GLY A 62 -8.72 5.90 -14.15
N MET A 63 -7.61 5.16 -14.09
CA MET A 63 -6.45 5.57 -14.87
C MET A 63 -6.98 5.57 -16.30
N GLY A 64 -7.08 6.76 -16.90
CA GLY A 64 -7.51 6.88 -18.30
C GLY A 64 -6.72 5.86 -19.11
N LYS A 65 -7.38 5.18 -20.07
CA LYS A 65 -6.70 4.26 -20.97
C LYS A 65 -5.41 4.95 -21.41
N LEU A 66 -4.27 4.48 -20.90
CA LEU A 66 -2.98 4.91 -21.40
C LEU A 66 -3.05 4.53 -22.87
N ASP A 67 -3.22 5.53 -23.74
CA ASP A 67 -3.11 5.32 -25.16
C ASP A 67 -1.66 4.88 -25.38
N LEU A 68 -1.47 3.57 -25.40
CA LEU A 68 -0.20 2.87 -25.57
C LEU A 68 0.35 3.05 -27.00
N SER A 69 -0.17 4.03 -27.75
CA SER A 69 0.62 4.75 -28.75
C SER A 69 1.76 5.54 -28.07
N VAL A 70 2.59 4.83 -27.28
CA VAL A 70 3.93 5.25 -26.94
C VAL A 70 4.65 5.31 -28.28
N LYS A 71 4.65 6.48 -28.90
CA LYS A 71 5.61 6.81 -29.95
C LYS A 71 6.95 6.82 -29.27
N PHE A 72 7.54 5.63 -29.09
CA PHE A 72 8.95 5.52 -28.79
C PHE A 72 9.65 6.38 -29.83
N PRO A 73 10.44 7.38 -29.42
CA PRO A 73 11.18 8.18 -30.38
C PRO A 73 12.00 7.18 -31.19
N LYS A 74 11.62 7.00 -32.47
CA LYS A 74 12.40 6.21 -33.41
C LYS A 74 13.80 6.77 -33.28
N THR A 75 14.76 5.90 -32.94
CA THR A 75 16.17 6.19 -32.79
C THR A 75 16.74 6.60 -34.15
N GLY A 76 16.31 7.75 -34.65
CA GLY A 76 16.96 8.48 -35.71
C GLY A 76 18.08 9.26 -35.06
N ASN A 77 19.27 9.17 -35.63
CA ASN A 77 20.50 9.90 -35.30
C ASN A 77 20.35 11.44 -35.46
N GLY A 78 19.30 12.02 -34.92
CA GLY A 78 18.99 13.44 -34.96
C GLY A 78 19.48 14.12 -33.69
N MET A 79 20.54 14.91 -33.85
CA MET A 79 21.20 15.78 -32.90
C MET A 79 20.27 16.91 -32.38
N PHE A 80 19.18 16.57 -31.67
CA PHE A 80 18.28 17.50 -30.98
C PHE A 80 17.84 16.90 -29.63
N GLY A 81 18.24 17.50 -28.50
CA GLY A 81 17.63 17.23 -27.18
C GLY A 81 18.53 16.78 -26.02
N ARG A 82 19.83 17.10 -26.02
CA ARG A 82 20.77 16.66 -24.95
C ARG A 82 20.41 17.13 -23.53
N PHE A 83 19.66 18.22 -23.36
CA PHE A 83 19.20 18.72 -22.04
C PHE A 83 17.86 18.11 -21.56
N GLY A 84 16.99 17.63 -22.46
CA GLY A 84 15.72 16.99 -22.06
C GLY A 84 15.90 15.53 -21.62
N SER A 85 16.95 14.86 -22.08
CA SER A 85 17.24 13.47 -21.74
C SER A 85 17.68 13.29 -20.28
N THR A 86 18.49 14.21 -19.75
CA THR A 86 18.99 14.16 -18.37
C THR A 86 17.89 14.41 -17.34
N MET A 87 16.94 15.30 -17.64
CA MET A 87 15.80 15.57 -16.76
C MET A 87 14.87 14.34 -16.66
N LYS A 88 14.56 13.69 -17.80
CA LYS A 88 13.77 12.45 -17.81
C LYS A 88 14.44 11.34 -17.03
N VAL A 89 15.75 11.13 -17.18
CA VAL A 89 16.49 10.11 -16.41
C VAL A 89 16.39 10.35 -14.91
N LEU A 90 16.48 11.61 -14.46
CA LEU A 90 16.32 11.98 -13.05
C LEU A 90 14.91 11.69 -12.53
N ASP A 91 13.88 12.02 -13.31
CA ASP A 91 12.49 11.76 -12.95
C ASP A 91 12.19 10.26 -12.86
N TYR A 92 12.72 9.45 -13.77
CA TYR A 92 12.62 8.00 -13.67
C TYR A 92 13.34 7.43 -12.45
N GLN A 93 14.55 7.92 -12.13
CA GLN A 93 15.26 7.51 -10.91
C GLN A 93 14.44 7.87 -9.66
N ASN A 94 13.78 9.03 -9.65
CA ASN A 94 12.88 9.43 -8.59
C ASN A 94 11.67 8.49 -8.47
N THR A 95 11.05 8.08 -9.59
CA THR A 95 10.00 7.07 -9.60
C THR A 95 10.47 5.75 -8.98
N VAL A 96 11.65 5.25 -9.38
CA VAL A 96 12.22 4.01 -8.83
C VAL A 96 12.48 4.13 -7.33
N ARG A 97 13.00 5.28 -6.88
CA ARG A 97 13.22 5.57 -5.46
C ARG A 97 11.90 5.55 -4.68
N LEU A 98 10.86 6.21 -5.17
CA LEU A 98 9.53 6.22 -4.53
C LEU A 98 8.91 4.83 -4.48
N ALA A 99 9.02 4.04 -5.55
CA ALA A 99 8.54 2.66 -5.57
C ALA A 99 9.29 1.78 -4.55
N SER A 100 10.59 1.99 -4.39
CA SER A 100 11.41 1.29 -3.38
C SER A 100 10.98 1.65 -1.95
N MET A 101 10.71 2.94 -1.69
CA MET A 101 10.17 3.39 -0.40
C MET A 101 8.78 2.81 -0.15
N ALA A 102 7.91 2.78 -1.17
CA ALA A 102 6.61 2.15 -1.08
C ALA A 102 6.71 0.66 -0.72
N GLN A 103 7.64 -0.06 -1.35
CA GLN A 103 7.90 -1.47 -1.06
C GLN A 103 8.39 -1.69 0.38
N ALA A 104 9.31 -0.84 0.87
CA ALA A 104 9.79 -0.94 2.23
C ALA A 104 8.65 -0.75 3.25
N CYS A 105 7.79 0.25 3.02
CA CYS A 105 6.60 0.46 3.84
C CYS A 105 5.59 -0.69 3.74
N LEU A 106 5.38 -1.26 2.55
CA LEU A 106 4.51 -2.43 2.37
C LEU A 106 5.05 -3.65 3.11
N ASN A 107 6.34 -3.97 2.98
CA ASN A 107 6.97 -5.10 3.67
C ASN A 107 6.79 -4.99 5.18
N GLU A 108 6.98 -3.78 5.72
CA GLU A 108 6.78 -3.52 7.13
C GLU A 108 5.31 -3.69 7.55
N CYS A 109 4.36 -3.20 6.74
CA CYS A 109 2.94 -3.42 6.98
C CYS A 109 2.61 -4.92 7.03
N LEU A 110 3.03 -5.68 6.02
CA LEU A 110 2.79 -7.13 5.93
C LEU A 110 3.41 -7.87 7.13
N ARG A 111 4.64 -7.51 7.52
CA ARG A 111 5.31 -8.09 8.69
C ARG A 111 4.52 -7.87 9.98
N VAL A 112 3.94 -6.68 10.15
CA VAL A 112 3.13 -6.32 11.31
C VAL A 112 1.76 -7.01 11.29
N LEU A 113 1.20 -7.24 10.09
CA LEU A 113 -0.08 -7.94 9.91
C LEU A 113 0.05 -9.46 9.93
N GLU A 114 1.24 -10.04 9.75
CA GLU A 114 1.46 -11.49 9.71
C GLU A 114 0.86 -12.24 10.91
N PRO A 115 1.00 -11.78 12.18
CA PRO A 115 0.37 -12.45 13.33
C PRO A 115 -1.17 -12.42 13.30
N TYR A 116 -1.75 -11.55 12.46
CA TYR A 116 -3.18 -11.35 12.30
C TYR A 116 -3.70 -11.93 10.99
N ALA A 117 -2.90 -12.71 10.27
CA ALA A 117 -3.28 -13.28 8.97
C ALA A 117 -4.60 -14.07 9.04
N GLU A 118 -4.84 -14.79 10.14
CA GLU A 118 -6.09 -15.54 10.38
C GLU A 118 -7.32 -14.63 10.60
N SER A 119 -7.11 -13.37 10.97
CA SER A 119 -8.19 -12.39 11.19
C SER A 119 -8.56 -11.59 9.93
N ILE A 120 -7.81 -11.80 8.84
CA ILE A 120 -8.10 -11.20 7.54
C ILE A 120 -9.34 -11.90 6.98
N PRO A 121 -10.40 -11.14 6.62
CA PRO A 121 -11.58 -11.69 5.96
C PRO A 121 -11.21 -12.58 4.77
N GLU A 122 -11.77 -13.79 4.73
CA GLU A 122 -11.66 -14.69 3.58
C GLU A 122 -12.20 -14.03 2.31
N GLY A 123 -11.68 -14.47 1.16
CA GLY A 123 -12.05 -13.96 -0.15
C GLY A 123 -11.08 -12.91 -0.69
N GLN A 124 -11.60 -11.83 -1.28
CA GLN A 124 -10.78 -10.89 -2.07
C GLN A 124 -9.61 -10.27 -1.30
N LEU A 125 -9.81 -9.99 -0.01
CA LEU A 125 -8.78 -9.32 0.80
C LEU A 125 -7.63 -10.26 1.18
N GLU A 126 -7.93 -11.54 1.42
CA GLU A 126 -6.91 -12.56 1.64
C GLU A 126 -6.07 -12.78 0.37
N GLU A 127 -6.73 -12.83 -0.80
CA GLU A 127 -6.05 -12.89 -2.09
C GLU A 127 -5.19 -11.66 -2.35
N ASP A 128 -5.69 -10.47 -2.01
CA ASP A 128 -4.93 -9.22 -2.10
C ASP A 128 -3.69 -9.26 -1.21
N PHE A 129 -3.83 -9.75 0.02
CA PHE A 129 -2.72 -9.88 0.95
C PHE A 129 -1.65 -10.85 0.42
N LYS A 130 -2.06 -12.03 -0.05
CA LYS A 130 -1.16 -13.03 -0.68
C LYS A 130 -0.51 -12.47 -1.95
N SER A 131 -1.28 -11.76 -2.78
CA SER A 131 -0.78 -11.14 -4.01
C SER A 131 0.25 -10.05 -3.72
N LEU A 132 -0.01 -9.16 -2.75
CA LEU A 132 0.94 -8.13 -2.34
C LEU A 132 2.22 -8.74 -1.74
N LYS A 133 2.10 -9.82 -0.97
CA LYS A 133 3.25 -10.54 -0.41
C LYS A 133 4.11 -11.19 -1.49
N LYS A 134 3.49 -11.73 -2.54
CA LYS A 134 4.18 -12.39 -3.66
C LYS A 134 4.79 -11.40 -4.64
N ASN A 135 4.02 -10.38 -5.03
CA ASN A 135 4.33 -9.52 -6.17
C ASN A 135 4.92 -8.16 -5.76
N GLY A 136 4.59 -7.65 -4.57
CA GLY A 136 4.99 -6.33 -4.12
C GLY A 136 4.48 -5.18 -5.01
N VAL A 137 5.15 -4.04 -4.90
CA VAL A 137 4.88 -2.77 -5.60
C VAL A 137 6.11 -2.26 -6.39
N LEU A 138 7.05 -3.14 -6.71
CA LEU A 138 8.29 -2.81 -7.45
C LEU A 138 8.16 -2.84 -8.97
N GLN A 139 6.94 -2.94 -9.52
CA GLN A 139 6.69 -3.00 -10.97
C GLN A 139 7.29 -1.79 -11.69
N MET A 140 7.32 -0.60 -11.06
CA MET A 140 7.94 0.60 -11.64
C MET A 140 9.45 0.48 -11.85
N ALA A 141 10.16 -0.18 -10.94
CA ALA A 141 11.58 -0.46 -11.13
C ALA A 141 11.81 -1.43 -12.30
N GLN A 142 10.90 -2.37 -12.51
CA GLN A 142 10.94 -3.28 -13.65
C GLN A 142 10.69 -2.55 -14.96
N VAL A 143 9.70 -1.65 -15.03
CA VAL A 143 9.47 -0.79 -16.21
C VAL A 143 10.72 0.04 -16.52
N TYR A 144 11.33 0.68 -15.51
CA TYR A 144 12.56 1.44 -15.71
C TYR A 144 13.68 0.60 -16.33
N ASN A 145 13.93 -0.59 -15.78
CA ASN A 145 14.96 -1.49 -16.29
C ASN A 145 14.65 -1.99 -17.70
N LEU A 146 13.37 -2.18 -18.05
CA LEU A 146 12.97 -2.55 -19.42
C LEU A 146 13.19 -1.41 -20.42
N VAL A 147 12.90 -0.17 -20.02
CA VAL A 147 13.01 1.01 -20.91
C VAL A 147 14.45 1.49 -21.05
N PHE A 148 15.24 1.49 -19.97
CA PHE A 148 16.57 2.11 -19.93
C PHE A 148 17.73 1.14 -19.72
N GLY A 149 17.46 -0.14 -19.44
CA GLY A 149 18.49 -1.15 -19.16
C GLY A 149 19.32 -1.61 -20.37
N GLY A 150 19.33 -0.86 -21.47
CA GLY A 150 20.19 -1.10 -22.62
C GLY A 150 19.84 -2.33 -23.47
N ARG A 151 18.70 -2.99 -23.23
CA ARG A 151 18.25 -4.09 -24.09
C ARG A 151 17.68 -3.51 -25.37
N ILE A 152 18.19 -4.00 -26.50
CA ILE A 152 17.65 -3.70 -27.84
C ILE A 152 16.15 -4.00 -27.82
N VAL A 153 15.34 -3.01 -28.21
CA VAL A 153 13.88 -3.06 -28.18
C VAL A 153 13.40 -4.06 -29.23
N ASN A 154 13.41 -5.33 -28.86
CA ASN A 154 12.72 -6.39 -29.61
C ASN A 154 11.21 -6.27 -29.31
N SER A 155 10.37 -6.77 -30.22
CA SER A 155 8.89 -6.76 -30.09
C SER A 155 8.35 -7.35 -28.77
N GLY A 156 9.14 -8.12 -28.03
CA GLY A 156 8.78 -8.63 -26.70
C GLY A 156 8.83 -7.60 -25.56
N VAL A 157 9.54 -6.47 -25.73
CA VAL A 157 9.69 -5.45 -24.66
C VAL A 157 8.36 -4.72 -24.41
N GLU A 158 7.62 -4.37 -25.47
CA GLU A 158 6.32 -3.71 -25.35
C GLU A 158 5.32 -4.58 -24.57
N GLN A 159 5.21 -5.87 -24.92
CA GLN A 159 4.34 -6.81 -24.21
C GLN A 159 4.76 -7.00 -22.75
N ALA A 160 6.06 -6.95 -22.45
CA ALA A 160 6.55 -7.02 -21.08
C ALA A 160 6.17 -5.77 -20.28
N ILE A 161 6.35 -4.58 -20.86
CA ILE A 161 5.95 -3.30 -20.25
C ILE A 161 4.45 -3.29 -19.97
N GLU A 162 3.62 -3.65 -20.95
CA GLU A 162 2.17 -3.67 -20.79
C GLU A 162 1.73 -4.63 -19.67
N ARG A 163 2.34 -5.82 -19.61
CA ARG A 163 2.09 -6.78 -18.53
C ARG A 163 2.46 -6.21 -17.16
N THR A 164 3.62 -5.56 -17.05
CA THR A 164 4.09 -4.94 -15.80
C THR A 164 3.19 -3.80 -15.36
N LEU A 165 2.65 -2.99 -16.29
CA LEU A 165 1.68 -1.94 -15.98
C LEU A 165 0.36 -2.52 -15.44
N ARG A 166 -0.19 -3.57 -16.07
CA ARG A 166 -1.39 -4.25 -15.55
C ARG A 166 -1.18 -4.84 -14.16
N GLN A 167 0.00 -5.41 -13.90
CA GLN A 167 0.38 -5.90 -12.57
C GLN A 167 0.44 -4.78 -11.54
N GLN A 168 0.91 -3.60 -11.96
CA GLN A 168 0.98 -2.42 -11.11
C GLN A 168 -0.41 -1.92 -10.71
N GLU A 169 -1.34 -1.83 -11.65
CA GLU A 169 -2.74 -1.45 -11.38
C GLU A 169 -3.39 -2.43 -10.38
N THR A 170 -3.15 -3.72 -10.58
CA THR A 170 -3.63 -4.77 -9.68
C THR A 170 -3.05 -4.59 -8.28
N ALA A 171 -1.73 -4.38 -8.17
CA ALA A 171 -1.06 -4.13 -6.89
C ALA A 171 -1.59 -2.86 -6.20
N PHE A 172 -1.87 -1.79 -6.96
CA PHE A 172 -2.43 -0.56 -6.42
C PHE A 172 -3.84 -0.76 -5.85
N ALA A 173 -4.68 -1.52 -6.57
CA ALA A 173 -6.02 -1.85 -6.11
C ALA A 173 -6.00 -2.71 -4.84
N SER A 174 -5.16 -3.75 -4.80
CA SER A 174 -4.96 -4.59 -3.61
C SER A 174 -4.43 -3.79 -2.43
N LEU A 175 -3.45 -2.91 -2.64
CA LEU A 175 -2.89 -2.04 -1.60
C LEU A 175 -3.95 -1.10 -1.04
N THR A 176 -4.81 -0.55 -1.90
CA THR A 176 -5.90 0.36 -1.48
C THR A 176 -6.93 -0.39 -0.62
N ARG A 177 -7.34 -1.59 -1.02
CA ARG A 177 -8.29 -2.41 -0.23
C ARG A 177 -7.69 -2.81 1.11
N LEU A 178 -6.42 -3.21 1.14
CA LEU A 178 -5.70 -3.49 2.38
C LEU A 178 -5.65 -2.25 3.29
N ALA A 179 -5.32 -1.08 2.73
CA ALA A 179 -5.26 0.16 3.50
C ALA A 179 -6.61 0.51 4.14
N VAL A 180 -7.72 0.39 3.39
CA VAL A 180 -9.07 0.63 3.91
C VAL A 180 -9.41 -0.35 5.02
N TRP A 181 -9.08 -1.64 4.86
CA TRP A 181 -9.33 -2.63 5.90
C TRP A 181 -8.54 -2.34 7.19
N VAL A 182 -7.23 -2.06 7.08
CA VAL A 182 -6.40 -1.72 8.24
C VAL A 182 -6.96 -0.49 8.96
N GLN A 183 -7.39 0.53 8.21
CA GLN A 183 -7.99 1.74 8.79
C GLN A 183 -9.28 1.43 9.56
N LYS A 184 -10.13 0.54 9.06
CA LYS A 184 -11.36 0.12 9.74
C LYS A 184 -11.09 -0.70 11.00
N ARG A 185 -10.00 -1.45 11.06
CA ARG A 185 -9.62 -2.28 12.23
C ARG A 185 -9.00 -1.49 13.38
N VAL A 186 -8.43 -0.31 13.14
CA VAL A 186 -7.76 0.46 14.21
C VAL A 186 -8.69 0.82 15.38
N PRO A 187 -9.93 1.33 15.16
CA PRO A 187 -10.84 1.63 16.27
C PRO A 187 -11.16 0.40 17.14
N GLU A 188 -11.39 -0.76 16.53
CA GLU A 188 -11.66 -2.02 17.25
C GLU A 188 -10.47 -2.41 18.14
N SER A 189 -9.24 -2.29 17.60
CA SER A 189 -8.01 -2.56 18.36
C SER A 189 -7.81 -1.58 19.52
N GLU A 190 -8.12 -0.30 19.31
CA GLU A 190 -8.04 0.73 20.36
C GLU A 190 -9.06 0.49 21.49
N GLU A 191 -10.28 0.08 21.14
CA GLU A 191 -11.32 -0.23 22.12
C GLU A 191 -11.00 -1.48 22.92
N ALA A 192 -10.57 -2.56 22.26
CA ALA A 192 -10.15 -3.81 22.91
C ALA A 192 -9.00 -3.57 23.91
N GLU A 193 -8.05 -2.71 23.56
CA GLU A 193 -6.97 -2.32 24.45
C GLU A 193 -7.48 -1.49 25.64
N ARG A 194 -8.35 -0.50 25.41
CA ARG A 194 -8.94 0.32 26.48
C ARG A 194 -9.67 -0.57 27.50
N ALA A 195 -10.46 -1.52 27.03
CA ALA A 195 -11.12 -2.52 27.87
C ALA A 195 -10.09 -3.41 28.61
N GLY A 196 -9.02 -3.83 27.93
CA GLY A 196 -7.92 -4.58 28.54
C GLY A 196 -7.17 -3.81 29.63
N LEU A 197 -6.96 -2.51 29.46
CA LEU A 197 -6.37 -1.62 30.47
C LEU A 197 -7.27 -1.49 31.68
N GLN A 198 -8.56 -1.22 31.48
CA GLN A 198 -9.54 -1.14 32.57
C GLN A 198 -9.58 -2.45 33.37
N ARG A 199 -9.64 -3.61 32.69
CA ARG A 199 -9.60 -4.92 33.38
C ARG A 199 -8.33 -5.10 34.20
N ARG A 200 -7.17 -4.72 33.68
CA ARG A 200 -5.90 -4.80 34.42
C ARG A 200 -5.89 -3.86 35.62
N GLU A 201 -6.42 -2.66 35.48
CA GLU A 201 -6.49 -1.69 36.57
C GLU A 201 -7.44 -2.16 37.67
N THR A 202 -8.63 -2.65 37.31
CA THR A 202 -9.58 -3.24 38.26
C THR A 202 -8.97 -4.44 38.99
N GLY A 203 -8.37 -5.39 38.26
CA GLY A 203 -7.71 -6.54 38.87
C GLY A 203 -6.54 -6.14 39.79
N ARG A 204 -5.77 -5.11 39.44
CA ARG A 204 -4.73 -4.57 40.35
C ARG A 204 -5.32 -3.96 41.61
N LYS A 205 -6.45 -3.24 41.52
CA LYS A 205 -7.15 -2.69 42.68
C LYS A 205 -7.66 -3.81 43.58
N GLU A 206 -8.32 -4.83 43.02
CA GLU A 206 -8.80 -5.99 43.76
C GLU A 206 -7.67 -6.72 44.50
N VAL A 207 -6.56 -7.00 43.81
CA VAL A 207 -5.37 -7.61 44.43
C VAL A 207 -4.80 -6.72 45.53
N ALA A 208 -4.70 -5.41 45.31
CA ALA A 208 -4.22 -4.48 46.33
C ALA A 208 -5.12 -4.45 47.57
N GLU A 209 -6.44 -4.51 47.41
CA GLU A 209 -7.38 -4.59 48.53
C GLU A 209 -7.24 -5.92 49.31
N VAL A 210 -7.08 -7.04 48.60
CA VAL A 210 -6.80 -8.35 49.24
C VAL A 210 -5.49 -8.30 50.02
N TRP A 211 -4.45 -7.65 49.48
CA TRP A 211 -3.17 -7.49 50.16
C TRP A 211 -3.29 -6.61 51.42
N LYS A 212 -3.96 -5.46 51.32
CA LYS A 212 -4.20 -4.58 52.49
C LYS A 212 -4.97 -5.31 53.60
N ALA A 213 -5.96 -6.11 53.25
CA ALA A 213 -6.76 -6.86 54.22
C ALA A 213 -5.97 -7.96 54.94
N ASN A 214 -4.92 -8.48 54.31
CA ASN A 214 -4.11 -9.58 54.85
C ASN A 214 -2.74 -9.14 55.38
N ASP A 215 -2.39 -7.85 55.31
CA ASP A 215 -1.14 -7.32 55.84
C ASP A 215 -1.32 -6.83 57.30
N PRO A 216 -0.76 -7.54 58.31
CA PRO A 216 -0.90 -7.17 59.72
C PRO A 216 -0.29 -5.82 60.06
N LEU A 217 0.64 -5.31 59.24
CA LEU A 217 1.33 -4.04 59.46
C LEU A 217 0.55 -2.84 58.93
N LEU A 218 -0.39 -3.05 58.00
CA LEU A 218 -1.30 -2.03 57.46
C LEU A 218 -2.66 -2.00 58.17
N ALA A 219 -2.91 -2.96 59.07
CA ALA A 219 -4.16 -3.08 59.83
C ALA A 219 -4.18 -2.31 61.18
N ARG A 220 -3.15 -1.51 61.48
CA ARG A 220 -3.08 -0.59 62.63
C ARG A 220 -3.13 0.85 62.16
#